data_AF-M2P690-F1
#
_entry.id   AF-M2P690-F1
#
_cell.length_a   1.000
_cell.length_b   1.000
_cell.length_c   1.000
_cell.angle_alpha   90.00
_cell.angle_beta   90.00
_cell.angle_gamma   90.00
#
_symmetry.space_group_name_H-M   'P 1'
#
loop_
_entity.id
_entity.type
_entity.pdbx_description
1 polymer ?
#
loop_
_entity_poly.entity_id
_entity_poly.type
_entity_poly.pdbx_seq_one_letter_code
_entity_poly.pdbx_strand_id
1 'polypeptide(L)'
;MPKSFLPDAGLVFDMLLKRDKFVPHPGGLSSLFFAFADLVIHSCFNTRPTDYTINDSSSYLDLSPLYGSSQKQVDSIRVKDGFGKIYNDTFADARLLMMPPSVCSLLIIFGRNHNYVAQKIYEINENGTYRDPKTQSDAEKAAQDEEIFQRSRLVNSGYFMKVILGDYVGAILGLVRDGSAWRLDPLATMRELDHEFAPQGEGNVCSVEFNLMYRWHASTSQPDEHWTQAAFKRIFGDKGGAGLWAEARARGGGGRGKRDRDLRTSEESALRVKGTVPGAGSTA
;
A
#
# COMPACT_ATOMS: atom_id res chain seq x y z
N MET A 1 33.09 -12.26 3.17
CA MET A 1 33.66 -11.33 2.17
C MET A 1 33.54 -9.91 2.71
N PRO A 2 34.62 -9.12 2.79
CA PRO A 2 34.52 -7.72 3.21
C PRO A 2 33.73 -6.90 2.18
N LYS A 3 32.97 -5.88 2.64
CA LYS A 3 32.15 -5.02 1.74
C LYS A 3 32.95 -4.38 0.60
N SER A 4 34.24 -4.13 0.80
CA SER A 4 35.14 -3.57 -0.21
C SER A 4 35.40 -4.49 -1.40
N PHE A 5 35.04 -5.77 -1.32
CA PHE A 5 35.17 -6.73 -2.42
C PHE A 5 33.88 -6.88 -3.23
N LEU A 6 32.79 -6.24 -2.82
CA LEU A 6 31.55 -6.22 -3.59
C LEU A 6 31.66 -5.17 -4.70
N PRO A 7 31.08 -5.43 -5.89
CA PRO A 7 31.04 -4.44 -6.96
C PRO A 7 30.25 -3.20 -6.53
N ASP A 8 30.56 -2.05 -7.15
CA ASP A 8 29.77 -0.84 -6.94
C ASP A 8 28.30 -1.08 -7.33
N ALA A 9 27.38 -0.71 -6.44
CA ALA A 9 25.95 -0.96 -6.65
C ALA A 9 25.38 -0.18 -7.84
N GLY A 10 25.94 1.00 -8.15
CA GLY A 10 25.58 1.78 -9.34
C GLY A 10 26.00 1.06 -10.62
N LEU A 11 27.24 0.56 -10.66
CA LEU A 11 27.72 -0.25 -11.77
C LEU A 11 26.89 -1.51 -11.98
N VAL A 12 26.53 -2.24 -10.91
CA VAL A 12 25.63 -3.41 -11.00
C VAL A 12 24.27 -3.00 -11.59
N PHE A 13 23.70 -1.90 -11.14
CA PHE A 13 22.43 -1.42 -11.68
C PHE A 13 22.54 -1.07 -13.16
N ASP A 14 23.51 -0.23 -13.54
CA ASP A 14 23.66 0.25 -14.91
C ASP A 14 23.98 -0.87 -15.91
N MET A 15 24.75 -1.88 -15.48
CA MET A 15 25.16 -2.98 -16.36
C MET A 15 24.16 -4.14 -16.41
N LEU A 16 23.39 -4.40 -15.34
CA LEU A 16 22.58 -5.62 -15.23
C LEU A 16 21.08 -5.38 -15.02
N LEU A 17 20.67 -4.28 -14.38
CA LEU A 17 19.28 -4.09 -13.93
C LEU A 17 18.56 -2.97 -14.67
N LYS A 18 19.30 -1.98 -15.18
CA LYS A 18 18.75 -0.88 -15.95
C LYS A 18 18.07 -1.44 -17.20
N ARG A 19 16.87 -0.95 -17.47
CA ARG A 19 16.09 -1.37 -18.63
C ARG A 19 16.56 -0.64 -19.88
N ASP A 20 17.07 -1.40 -20.86
CA ASP A 20 17.44 -0.86 -22.19
C ASP A 20 16.24 -0.72 -23.14
N LYS A 21 15.35 -1.72 -23.11
CA LYS A 21 14.11 -1.74 -23.88
C LYS A 21 12.98 -2.35 -23.06
N PHE A 22 11.76 -1.92 -23.33
CA PHE A 22 10.59 -2.56 -22.74
C PHE A 22 10.41 -3.97 -23.31
N VAL A 23 10.19 -4.93 -22.42
CA VAL A 23 9.84 -6.31 -22.76
C VAL A 23 8.52 -6.62 -22.04
N PRO A 24 7.43 -6.93 -22.78
CA PRO A 24 6.17 -7.27 -22.14
C PRO A 24 6.30 -8.58 -21.34
N HIS A 25 5.52 -8.70 -20.27
CA HIS A 25 5.49 -9.92 -19.48
C HIS A 25 5.04 -11.11 -20.35
N PRO A 26 5.81 -12.22 -20.41
CA PRO A 26 5.53 -13.31 -21.35
C PRO A 26 4.18 -14.01 -21.08
N GLY A 27 3.71 -13.98 -19.83
CA GLY A 27 2.40 -14.48 -19.43
C GLY A 27 1.22 -13.52 -19.69
N GLY A 28 1.46 -12.33 -20.28
CA GLY A 28 0.41 -11.36 -20.57
C GLY A 28 -0.20 -10.67 -19.35
N LEU A 29 0.51 -10.63 -18.21
CA LEU A 29 0.05 -9.92 -17.01
C LEU A 29 -0.03 -8.41 -17.28
N SER A 30 -1.15 -7.82 -16.91
CA SER A 30 -1.39 -6.39 -17.06
C SER A 30 -0.67 -5.57 -15.99
N SER A 31 -0.48 -4.27 -16.21
CA SER A 31 0.05 -3.36 -15.19
C SER A 31 -0.84 -3.26 -13.96
N LEU A 32 -2.15 -3.52 -14.09
CA LEU A 32 -3.09 -3.54 -12.98
C LEU A 32 -2.74 -4.62 -11.94
N PHE A 33 -2.20 -5.76 -12.39
CA PHE A 33 -1.70 -6.80 -11.50
C PHE A 33 -0.57 -6.26 -10.61
N PHE A 34 0.39 -5.53 -11.18
CA PHE A 34 1.50 -4.95 -10.42
C PHE A 34 1.04 -3.79 -9.53
N ALA A 35 0.06 -3.00 -9.97
CA ALA A 35 -0.55 -1.98 -9.11
C ALA A 35 -1.26 -2.59 -7.90
N PHE A 36 -1.86 -3.78 -8.05
CA PHE A 36 -2.43 -4.53 -6.93
C PHE A 36 -1.32 -5.15 -6.05
N ALA A 37 -0.23 -5.63 -6.65
CA ALA A 37 0.96 -6.10 -5.94
C ALA A 37 1.51 -5.02 -4.99
N ASP A 38 1.51 -3.75 -5.41
CA ASP A 38 1.88 -2.62 -4.56
C ASP A 38 1.00 -2.53 -3.30
N LEU A 39 -0.33 -2.72 -3.42
CA LEU A 39 -1.21 -2.74 -2.24
C LEU A 39 -0.92 -3.90 -1.29
N VAL A 40 -0.66 -5.09 -1.84
CA VAL A 40 -0.29 -6.28 -1.06
C VAL A 40 1.01 -6.02 -0.29
N ILE A 41 2.05 -5.57 -0.99
CA ILE A 41 3.38 -5.47 -0.41
C ILE A 41 3.49 -4.30 0.57
N HIS A 42 2.79 -3.20 0.32
CA HIS A 42 2.73 -2.07 1.23
C HIS A 42 1.89 -2.35 2.49
N SER A 43 1.04 -3.38 2.46
CA SER A 43 0.41 -3.92 3.69
C SER A 43 1.42 -4.71 4.53
N CYS A 44 2.34 -5.45 3.90
CA CYS A 44 3.33 -6.24 4.63
C CYS A 44 4.55 -5.44 5.11
N PHE A 45 4.98 -4.42 4.35
CA PHE A 45 6.27 -3.77 4.56
C PHE A 45 6.17 -2.25 4.68
N ASN A 46 6.81 -1.73 5.73
CA ASN A 46 7.12 -0.33 5.92
C ASN A 46 8.44 -0.20 6.71
N THR A 47 9.57 -0.39 6.03
CA THR A 47 10.89 -0.28 6.67
C THR A 47 11.11 1.12 7.22
N ARG A 48 11.36 1.22 8.53
CA ARG A 48 11.54 2.51 9.21
C ARG A 48 12.82 3.21 8.70
N PRO A 49 12.75 4.48 8.23
CA PRO A 49 13.90 5.18 7.69
C PRO A 49 15.06 5.40 8.68
N THR A 50 14.74 5.58 9.96
CA THR A 50 15.71 5.84 11.03
C THR A 50 16.35 4.57 11.58
N ASP A 51 15.69 3.42 11.42
CA ASP A 51 16.16 2.11 11.87
C ASP A 51 15.64 1.01 10.94
N TYR A 52 16.48 0.56 10.01
CA TYR A 52 16.11 -0.43 9.00
C TYR A 52 15.88 -1.84 9.55
N THR A 53 16.09 -2.08 10.84
CA THR A 53 15.74 -3.35 11.49
C THR A 53 14.26 -3.43 11.88
N ILE A 54 13.53 -2.31 11.78
CA ILE A 54 12.14 -2.20 12.21
C ILE A 54 11.20 -2.09 11.01
N ASN A 55 10.15 -2.90 11.03
CA ASN A 55 9.00 -2.79 10.15
C ASN A 55 7.89 -2.03 10.88
N ASP A 56 7.51 -0.85 10.38
CA ASP A 56 6.39 -0.05 10.88
C ASP A 56 5.03 -0.58 10.40
N SER A 57 5.00 -1.65 9.58
CA SER A 57 3.78 -2.37 9.24
C SER A 57 3.59 -3.61 10.11
N SER A 58 2.36 -4.11 10.16
CA SER A 58 1.96 -5.26 10.97
C SER A 58 2.53 -6.59 10.46
N SER A 59 3.07 -6.64 9.23
CA SER A 59 3.42 -7.87 8.50
C SER A 59 2.22 -8.74 8.14
N TYR A 60 0.98 -8.22 8.25
CA TYR A 60 -0.24 -8.91 7.83
C TYR A 60 -0.86 -8.25 6.60
N LEU A 61 -1.75 -8.99 5.94
CA LEU A 61 -2.57 -8.50 4.84
C LEU A 61 -3.85 -7.87 5.38
N ASP A 62 -3.67 -6.82 6.19
CA ASP A 62 -4.73 -6.15 6.96
C ASP A 62 -5.33 -4.92 6.25
N LEU A 63 -4.91 -4.67 5.00
CA LEU A 63 -5.28 -3.49 4.21
C LEU A 63 -4.85 -2.17 4.90
N SER A 64 -3.74 -2.19 5.63
CA SER A 64 -3.12 -1.02 6.25
C SER A 64 -2.81 0.15 5.31
N PRO A 65 -2.61 0.00 3.98
CA PRO A 65 -2.51 1.17 3.10
C PRO A 65 -3.76 2.06 3.15
N LEU A 66 -4.95 1.45 3.31
CA LEU A 66 -6.21 2.17 3.48
C LEU A 66 -6.34 2.72 4.90
N TYR A 67 -6.24 1.84 5.90
CA TYR A 67 -6.61 2.13 7.29
C TYR A 67 -5.50 2.73 8.15
N GLY A 68 -4.24 2.51 7.78
CA GLY A 68 -3.05 2.87 8.56
C GLY A 68 -2.61 1.80 9.56
N SER A 69 -1.38 1.97 10.04
CA SER A 69 -0.69 1.07 10.97
C SER A 69 -0.58 1.64 12.39
N SER A 70 -1.27 2.74 12.67
CA SER A 70 -1.34 3.37 14.00
C SER A 70 -2.73 3.94 14.25
N GLN A 71 -3.12 4.04 15.52
CA GLN A 71 -4.42 4.61 15.89
C GLN A 71 -4.62 6.03 15.33
N LYS A 72 -3.55 6.84 15.33
CA LYS A 72 -3.57 8.19 14.74
C LYS A 72 -3.91 8.19 13.25
N GLN A 73 -3.36 7.24 12.50
CA GLN A 73 -3.66 7.11 11.06
C GLN A 73 -5.08 6.60 10.84
N VAL A 74 -5.51 5.60 11.60
CA VAL A 74 -6.89 5.11 11.59
C VAL A 74 -7.87 6.24 11.87
N ASP A 75 -7.61 7.05 12.89
CA ASP A 75 -8.46 8.18 13.25
C ASP A 75 -8.49 9.28 12.18
N SER A 76 -7.39 9.48 11.43
CA SER A 76 -7.31 10.52 10.41
C SER A 76 -8.23 10.31 9.21
N ILE A 77 -8.67 9.08 8.95
CA ILE A 77 -9.54 8.75 7.82
C ILE A 77 -11.01 8.58 8.23
N ARG A 78 -11.33 8.57 9.52
CA ARG A 78 -12.67 8.26 10.03
C ARG A 78 -13.57 9.49 10.10
N VAL A 79 -14.82 9.32 9.72
CA VAL A 79 -15.84 10.37 9.83
C VAL A 79 -16.37 10.53 11.25
N LYS A 80 -16.47 9.42 12.01
CA LYS A 80 -16.97 9.38 13.39
C LYS A 80 -18.39 9.95 13.57
N ASP A 81 -19.26 9.67 12.59
CA ASP A 81 -20.64 10.13 12.54
C ASP A 81 -21.65 9.12 13.14
N GLY A 82 -21.20 7.99 13.67
CA GLY A 82 -22.06 6.94 14.24
C GLY A 82 -22.38 5.83 13.24
N PHE A 83 -21.91 5.94 12.00
CA PHE A 83 -22.08 4.93 10.94
C PHE A 83 -20.81 4.15 10.65
N GLY A 84 -19.72 4.40 11.37
CA GLY A 84 -18.46 3.66 11.21
C GLY A 84 -17.80 3.87 9.84
N LYS A 85 -18.08 5.00 9.17
CA LYS A 85 -17.58 5.31 7.82
C LYS A 85 -16.21 5.99 7.83
N ILE A 86 -15.56 5.91 6.68
CA ILE A 86 -14.34 6.67 6.38
C ILE A 86 -14.63 7.78 5.35
N TYR A 87 -13.78 8.80 5.30
CA TYR A 87 -13.90 9.87 4.30
C TYR A 87 -13.76 9.30 2.89
N ASN A 88 -14.64 9.74 1.98
CA ASN A 88 -14.64 9.29 0.60
C ASN A 88 -13.33 9.63 -0.09
N ASP A 89 -12.83 8.68 -0.89
CA ASP A 89 -11.65 8.83 -1.74
C ASP A 89 -10.39 9.28 -0.96
N THR A 90 -10.25 8.81 0.29
CA THR A 90 -9.07 9.01 1.14
C THR A 90 -8.45 7.67 1.56
N PHE A 91 -7.16 7.71 1.93
CA PHE A 91 -6.43 6.58 2.50
C PHE A 91 -5.30 7.09 3.41
N ALA A 92 -4.86 6.24 4.34
CA ALA A 92 -3.92 6.63 5.39
C ALA A 92 -2.45 6.66 4.94
N ASP A 93 -2.06 5.79 4.01
CA ASP A 93 -0.65 5.61 3.65
C ASP A 93 -0.18 6.57 2.55
N ALA A 94 0.50 7.63 2.96
CA ALA A 94 1.05 8.65 2.06
C ALA A 94 2.12 8.12 1.08
N ARG A 95 2.73 6.95 1.32
CA ARG A 95 3.77 6.38 0.45
C ARG A 95 3.25 6.12 -0.97
N LEU A 96 1.96 5.82 -1.10
CA LEU A 96 1.32 5.52 -2.37
C LEU A 96 1.15 6.78 -3.25
N LEU A 97 1.26 7.99 -2.70
CA LEU A 97 1.09 9.23 -3.45
C LEU A 97 2.17 9.46 -4.52
N MET A 98 3.31 8.77 -4.40
CA MET A 98 4.41 8.82 -5.36
C MET A 98 4.41 7.63 -6.33
N MET A 99 3.38 6.79 -6.29
CA MET A 99 3.19 5.65 -7.18
C MET A 99 2.25 5.99 -8.33
N PRO A 100 2.25 5.19 -9.42
CA PRO A 100 1.31 5.38 -10.51
C PRO A 100 -0.16 5.44 -10.05
N PRO A 101 -1.02 6.23 -10.73
CA PRO A 101 -2.39 6.48 -10.26
C PRO A 101 -3.27 5.22 -10.14
N SER A 102 -2.92 4.15 -10.85
CA SER A 102 -3.59 2.85 -10.78
C SER A 102 -3.60 2.28 -9.36
N VAL A 103 -2.51 2.43 -8.60
CA VAL A 103 -2.38 1.96 -7.21
C VAL A 103 -3.39 2.66 -6.31
N CYS A 104 -3.39 4.00 -6.32
CA CYS A 104 -4.33 4.81 -5.54
C CYS A 104 -5.79 4.57 -5.95
N SER A 105 -6.04 4.39 -7.25
CA SER A 105 -7.39 4.13 -7.78
C SER A 105 -7.96 2.82 -7.26
N LEU A 106 -7.15 1.75 -7.25
CA LEU A 106 -7.54 0.47 -6.67
C LEU A 106 -7.84 0.60 -5.17
N LEU A 107 -7.01 1.34 -4.43
CA LEU A 107 -7.21 1.53 -2.99
C LEU A 107 -8.50 2.31 -2.69
N ILE A 108 -8.84 3.30 -3.51
CA ILE A 108 -10.11 4.04 -3.40
C ILE A 108 -11.31 3.11 -3.56
N ILE A 109 -11.25 2.12 -4.45
CA ILE A 109 -12.34 1.13 -4.62
C ILE A 109 -12.56 0.36 -3.31
N PHE A 110 -11.48 -0.07 -2.64
CA PHE A 110 -11.59 -0.69 -1.32
C PHE A 110 -12.13 0.27 -0.26
N GLY A 111 -11.78 1.56 -0.31
CA GLY A 111 -12.35 2.58 0.58
C GLY A 111 -13.85 2.76 0.39
N ARG A 112 -14.33 2.77 -0.87
CA ARG A 112 -15.75 2.79 -1.19
C ARG A 112 -16.46 1.52 -0.74
N ASN A 113 -15.81 0.35 -0.88
CA ASN A 113 -16.34 -0.91 -0.37
C ASN A 113 -16.51 -0.90 1.15
N HIS A 114 -15.57 -0.30 1.91
CA HIS A 114 -15.73 -0.11 3.36
C HIS A 114 -17.03 0.64 3.68
N ASN A 115 -17.26 1.79 3.04
CA ASN A 115 -18.45 2.60 3.29
C ASN A 115 -19.75 1.87 2.89
N TYR A 116 -19.71 1.07 1.82
CA TYR A 116 -20.82 0.20 1.44
C TYR A 116 -21.11 -0.86 2.50
N VAL A 117 -20.08 -1.55 3.00
CA VAL A 117 -20.21 -2.57 4.05
C VAL A 117 -20.72 -1.96 5.35
N ALA A 118 -20.18 -0.82 5.79
CA ALA A 118 -20.62 -0.11 6.99
C ALA A 118 -22.10 0.26 6.93
N GLN A 119 -22.53 0.78 5.78
CA GLN A 119 -23.94 1.06 5.53
C GLN A 119 -24.80 -0.20 5.62
N LYS A 120 -24.35 -1.32 5.05
CA LYS A 120 -25.11 -2.59 5.09
C LYS A 120 -25.21 -3.19 6.49
N ILE A 121 -24.13 -3.12 7.28
CA ILE A 121 -24.16 -3.56 8.69
C ILE A 121 -25.21 -2.77 9.48
N TYR A 122 -25.24 -1.44 9.30
CA TYR A 122 -26.22 -0.57 9.95
C TYR A 122 -27.66 -0.82 9.47
N GLU A 123 -27.87 -1.04 8.16
CA GLU A 123 -29.21 -1.26 7.59
C GLU A 123 -29.81 -2.61 7.95
N ILE A 124 -28.99 -3.68 7.94
CA ILE A 124 -29.46 -5.04 8.20
C ILE A 124 -29.84 -5.21 9.67
N ASN A 125 -28.92 -4.85 10.59
CA ASN A 125 -29.16 -4.72 12.03
C ASN A 125 -30.16 -5.72 12.64
N GLU A 126 -29.99 -7.02 12.35
CA GLU A 126 -30.96 -8.08 12.70
C GLU A 126 -31.28 -8.12 14.22
N ASN A 127 -30.29 -7.77 15.04
CA ASN A 127 -30.42 -7.77 16.50
C ASN A 127 -30.96 -6.44 17.07
N GLY A 128 -31.29 -5.46 16.22
CA GLY A 128 -31.77 -4.14 16.65
C GLY A 128 -30.79 -3.38 17.54
N THR A 129 -29.48 -3.67 17.43
CA THR A 129 -28.44 -3.11 18.29
C THR A 129 -28.13 -1.65 17.91
N TYR A 130 -28.18 -1.33 16.62
CA TYR A 130 -27.87 0.02 16.12
C TYR A 130 -29.12 0.90 16.10
N ARG A 131 -28.95 2.18 16.45
CA ARG A 131 -30.02 3.19 16.41
C ARG A 131 -29.56 4.40 15.62
N ASP A 132 -30.48 5.29 15.26
CA ASP A 132 -30.13 6.57 14.62
C ASP A 132 -29.10 7.32 15.51
N PRO A 133 -27.89 7.62 14.99
CA PRO A 133 -26.88 8.36 15.74
C PRO A 133 -27.36 9.71 16.29
N LYS A 134 -28.39 10.32 15.70
CA LYS A 134 -28.97 11.60 16.17
C LYS A 134 -29.77 11.47 17.46
N THR A 135 -30.24 10.28 17.79
CA THR A 135 -31.05 10.03 19.01
C THR A 135 -30.22 9.52 20.17
N GLN A 136 -28.90 9.45 20.02
CA GLN A 136 -27.97 8.88 20.99
C GLN A 136 -27.15 9.96 21.70
N SER A 137 -26.66 9.65 22.89
CA SER A 137 -25.60 10.44 23.51
C SER A 137 -24.29 10.31 22.72
N ASP A 138 -23.37 11.26 22.91
CA ASP A 138 -22.06 11.23 22.23
C ASP A 138 -21.26 9.95 22.53
N ALA A 139 -21.38 9.42 23.75
CA ALA A 139 -20.71 8.19 24.16
C ALA A 139 -21.28 6.95 23.47
N GLU A 140 -22.62 6.83 23.39
CA GLU A 140 -23.29 5.74 22.68
C GLU A 140 -22.99 5.79 21.18
N LYS A 141 -23.06 7.00 20.59
CA LYS A 141 -22.71 7.23 19.18
C LYS A 141 -21.28 6.82 18.87
N ALA A 142 -20.32 7.18 19.73
CA ALA A 142 -18.92 6.82 19.55
C ALA A 142 -18.70 5.30 19.65
N ALA A 143 -19.36 4.62 20.60
CA ALA A 143 -19.28 3.17 20.74
C ALA A 143 -19.88 2.45 19.52
N GLN A 144 -21.02 2.93 19.02
CA GLN A 144 -21.63 2.40 17.79
C GLN A 144 -20.73 2.60 16.56
N ASP A 145 -20.17 3.81 16.40
CA ASP A 145 -19.26 4.11 15.30
C ASP A 145 -18.05 3.17 15.29
N GLU A 146 -17.46 2.94 16.46
CA GLU A 146 -16.33 2.03 16.63
C GLU A 146 -16.68 0.60 16.25
N GLU A 147 -17.81 0.09 16.73
CA GLU A 147 -18.23 -1.28 16.45
C GLU A 147 -18.47 -1.50 14.95
N ILE A 148 -19.23 -0.60 14.31
CA ILE A 148 -19.52 -0.68 12.88
C ILE A 148 -18.23 -0.54 12.07
N PHE A 149 -17.36 0.40 12.44
CA PHE A 149 -16.07 0.62 11.76
C PHE A 149 -15.19 -0.64 11.82
N GLN A 150 -15.00 -1.22 13.02
CA GLN A 150 -14.13 -2.39 13.18
C GLN A 150 -14.71 -3.61 12.45
N ARG A 151 -16.02 -3.83 12.52
CA ARG A 151 -16.68 -4.92 11.78
C ARG A 151 -16.55 -4.72 10.26
N SER A 152 -16.74 -3.50 9.77
CA SER A 152 -16.56 -3.16 8.35
C SER A 152 -15.11 -3.33 7.89
N ARG A 153 -14.15 -2.94 8.74
CA ARG A 153 -12.73 -3.14 8.50
C ARG A 153 -12.40 -4.62 8.34
N LEU A 154 -12.86 -5.47 9.27
CA LEU A 154 -12.66 -6.92 9.20
C LEU A 154 -13.21 -7.53 7.91
N VAL A 155 -14.45 -7.20 7.55
CA VAL A 155 -15.08 -7.69 6.31
C VAL A 155 -14.29 -7.24 5.07
N ASN A 156 -13.89 -5.96 5.01
CA ASN A 156 -13.18 -5.44 3.85
C ASN A 156 -11.75 -5.98 3.74
N SER A 157 -11.05 -6.19 4.85
CA SER A 157 -9.74 -6.87 4.87
C SER A 157 -9.87 -8.35 4.47
N GLY A 158 -10.94 -9.02 4.89
CA GLY A 158 -11.28 -10.37 4.42
C GLY A 158 -11.57 -10.42 2.91
N TYR A 159 -12.27 -9.41 2.38
CA TYR A 159 -12.50 -9.26 0.94
C TYR A 159 -11.19 -9.03 0.17
N PHE A 160 -10.31 -8.17 0.68
CA PHE A 160 -8.97 -7.98 0.14
C PHE A 160 -8.16 -9.28 0.09
N MET A 161 -8.15 -10.04 1.19
CA MET A 161 -7.54 -11.37 1.25
C MET A 161 -8.14 -12.34 0.22
N LYS A 162 -9.46 -12.31 0.03
CA LYS A 162 -10.13 -13.16 -0.96
C LYS A 162 -9.67 -12.84 -2.38
N VAL A 163 -9.46 -11.57 -2.73
CA VAL A 163 -8.89 -11.18 -4.03
C VAL A 163 -7.44 -11.67 -4.16
N ILE A 164 -6.65 -11.59 -3.07
CA ILE A 164 -5.25 -12.08 -3.08
C ILE A 164 -5.20 -13.58 -3.41
N LEU A 165 -5.94 -14.39 -2.65
CA LEU A 165 -5.88 -15.85 -2.78
C LEU A 165 -6.65 -16.35 -4.00
N GLY A 166 -7.73 -15.64 -4.35
CA GLY A 166 -8.66 -15.98 -5.41
C GLY A 166 -8.20 -15.57 -6.81
N ASP A 167 -7.45 -14.48 -6.97
CA ASP A 167 -7.09 -13.99 -8.31
C ASP A 167 -5.60 -13.68 -8.41
N TYR A 168 -5.04 -12.94 -7.45
CA TYR A 168 -3.66 -12.48 -7.50
C TYR A 168 -2.63 -13.63 -7.48
N VAL A 169 -2.75 -14.57 -6.55
CA VAL A 169 -1.87 -15.75 -6.50
C VAL A 169 -2.05 -16.63 -7.73
N GLY A 170 -3.28 -16.80 -8.21
CA GLY A 170 -3.57 -17.54 -9.44
C GLY A 170 -2.92 -16.92 -10.68
N ALA A 171 -2.86 -15.59 -10.74
CA ALA A 171 -2.17 -14.86 -11.81
C ALA A 171 -0.64 -15.04 -11.74
N ILE A 172 -0.04 -14.98 -10.55
CA ILE A 172 1.40 -15.22 -10.36
C ILE A 172 1.80 -16.62 -10.83
N LEU A 173 1.01 -17.62 -10.46
CA LEU A 173 1.28 -19.02 -10.76
C LEU A 173 0.94 -19.42 -12.21
N GLY A 174 0.42 -18.50 -13.02
CA GLY A 174 0.01 -18.78 -14.41
C GLY A 174 -1.27 -19.61 -14.55
N LEU A 175 -1.99 -19.85 -13.45
CA LEU A 175 -3.17 -20.73 -13.43
C LEU A 175 -4.32 -20.20 -14.28
N VAL A 176 -4.45 -18.87 -14.38
CA VAL A 176 -5.46 -18.23 -15.25
C VAL A 176 -5.21 -18.57 -16.71
N ARG A 177 -3.95 -18.57 -17.16
CA ARG A 177 -3.56 -18.92 -18.52
C ARG A 177 -3.81 -20.40 -18.80
N ASP A 178 -3.52 -21.24 -17.81
CA ASP A 178 -3.63 -22.69 -17.93
C ASP A 178 -5.09 -23.17 -17.69
N GLY A 179 -6.04 -22.24 -17.51
CA GLY A 179 -7.47 -22.54 -17.31
C GLY A 179 -7.78 -23.25 -15.98
N SER A 180 -6.86 -23.20 -15.03
CA SER A 180 -6.98 -23.87 -13.74
C SER A 180 -7.77 -23.03 -12.74
N ALA A 181 -8.80 -23.65 -12.17
CA ALA A 181 -9.60 -23.08 -11.09
C ALA A 181 -8.98 -23.31 -9.69
N TRP A 182 -7.82 -23.97 -9.60
CA TRP A 182 -7.15 -24.20 -8.31
C TRP A 182 -6.81 -22.86 -7.66
N ARG A 183 -7.07 -22.75 -6.35
CA ARG A 183 -6.72 -21.58 -5.53
C ARG A 183 -6.12 -22.05 -4.22
N LEU A 184 -5.24 -21.24 -3.67
CA LEU A 184 -4.66 -21.50 -2.35
C LEU A 184 -5.77 -21.38 -1.30
N ASP A 185 -5.96 -22.43 -0.52
CA ASP A 185 -6.81 -22.41 0.67
C ASP A 185 -5.93 -22.27 1.92
N PRO A 186 -5.83 -21.07 2.53
CA PRO A 186 -4.99 -20.84 3.69
C PRO A 186 -5.55 -21.49 4.97
N LEU A 187 -6.82 -21.90 4.96
CA LEU A 187 -7.46 -22.58 6.09
C LEU A 187 -7.28 -24.09 6.01
N ALA A 188 -6.86 -24.61 4.86
CA ALA A 188 -6.55 -26.01 4.71
C ALA A 188 -5.43 -26.40 5.68
N THR A 189 -5.63 -27.52 6.37
CA THR A 189 -4.62 -28.09 7.24
C THR A 189 -3.44 -28.56 6.40
N MET A 190 -2.24 -28.08 6.75
CA MET A 190 -0.99 -28.45 6.09
C MET A 190 -0.17 -29.35 7.03
N ARG A 191 0.70 -30.16 6.43
CA ARG A 191 1.64 -31.00 7.17
C ARG A 191 3.07 -30.54 6.91
N GLU A 192 3.87 -30.56 7.96
CA GLU A 192 5.31 -30.37 7.90
C GLU A 192 6.00 -31.61 7.32
N LEU A 193 7.32 -31.53 7.12
CA LEU A 193 8.13 -32.64 6.57
C LEU A 193 8.13 -33.89 7.46
N ASP A 194 7.93 -33.71 8.77
CA ASP A 194 7.80 -34.79 9.74
C ASP A 194 6.36 -35.34 9.86
N HIS A 195 5.46 -34.86 9.00
CA HIS A 195 4.03 -35.17 8.98
C HIS A 195 3.20 -34.62 10.14
N GLU A 196 3.77 -33.83 11.05
CA GLU A 196 3.00 -33.10 12.05
C GLU A 196 2.16 -32.00 11.39
N PHE A 197 1.09 -31.57 12.08
CA PHE A 197 0.27 -30.48 11.57
C PHE A 197 1.01 -29.15 11.71
N ALA A 198 1.08 -28.40 10.60
CA ALA A 198 1.63 -27.06 10.63
C ALA A 198 0.79 -26.19 11.58
N PRO A 199 1.43 -25.44 12.50
CA PRO A 199 0.71 -24.57 13.41
C PRO A 199 -0.04 -23.48 12.64
N GLN A 200 -1.28 -23.21 13.05
CA GLN A 200 -2.12 -22.18 12.46
C GLN A 200 -2.38 -21.07 13.49
N GLY A 201 -2.25 -19.81 13.07
CA GLY A 201 -2.57 -18.66 13.93
C GLY A 201 -1.51 -18.31 14.98
N GLU A 202 -0.27 -18.80 14.86
CA GLU A 202 0.85 -18.43 15.75
C GLU A 202 1.47 -17.05 15.44
N GLY A 203 0.87 -16.33 14.50
CA GLY A 203 1.29 -15.02 14.06
C GLY A 203 2.29 -15.07 12.89
N ASN A 204 2.70 -13.89 12.43
CA ASN A 204 3.60 -13.72 11.31
C ASN A 204 4.54 -12.52 11.53
N VAL A 205 5.77 -12.66 11.06
CA VAL A 205 6.74 -11.57 10.90
C VAL A 205 7.41 -11.75 9.55
N CYS A 206 7.26 -10.77 8.66
CA CYS A 206 7.86 -10.87 7.33
C CYS A 206 9.40 -10.75 7.42
N SER A 207 10.10 -11.66 6.74
CA SER A 207 11.56 -11.65 6.70
C SER A 207 12.13 -10.56 5.79
N VAL A 208 13.41 -10.24 5.98
CA VAL A 208 14.11 -9.28 5.11
C VAL A 208 14.30 -9.85 3.71
N GLU A 209 14.47 -11.16 3.58
CA GLU A 209 14.59 -11.87 2.32
C GLU A 209 13.30 -11.74 1.51
N PHE A 210 12.14 -11.83 2.16
CA PHE A 210 10.86 -11.63 1.49
C PHE A 210 10.71 -10.19 0.97
N ASN A 211 11.11 -9.19 1.77
CA ASN A 211 11.15 -7.79 1.32
C ASN A 211 12.02 -7.60 0.07
N LEU A 212 13.22 -8.17 0.07
CA LEU A 212 14.17 -8.05 -1.04
C LEU A 212 13.65 -8.76 -2.30
N MET A 213 13.07 -9.94 -2.15
CA MET A 213 12.52 -10.73 -3.26
C MET A 213 11.34 -10.03 -3.95
N TYR A 214 10.57 -9.22 -3.21
CA TYR A 214 9.41 -8.51 -3.75
C TYR A 214 9.72 -7.18 -4.44
N ARG A 215 11.00 -6.85 -4.67
CA ARG A 215 11.39 -5.62 -5.36
C ARG A 215 11.22 -5.73 -6.87
N TRP A 216 9.97 -5.88 -7.31
CA TRP A 216 9.60 -6.13 -8.70
C TRP A 216 9.59 -4.89 -9.60
N HIS A 217 10.38 -3.86 -9.31
CA HIS A 217 10.37 -2.59 -10.05
C HIS A 217 10.61 -2.74 -11.57
N ALA A 218 11.27 -3.82 -12.00
CA ALA A 218 11.44 -4.14 -13.42
C ALA A 218 10.12 -4.40 -14.17
N SER A 219 9.02 -4.66 -13.45
CA SER A 219 7.68 -4.85 -14.02
C SER A 219 6.93 -3.56 -14.34
N THR A 220 7.53 -2.40 -14.07
CA THR A 220 6.93 -1.08 -14.36
C THR A 220 6.56 -0.99 -15.85
N SER A 221 5.29 -0.70 -16.13
CA SER A 221 4.78 -0.62 -17.50
C SER A 221 5.29 0.62 -18.24
N GLN A 222 5.18 0.64 -19.57
CA GLN A 222 5.54 1.85 -20.35
C GLN A 222 4.72 3.08 -19.93
N PRO A 223 3.38 3.02 -19.79
CA PRO A 223 2.61 4.16 -19.29
C PRO A 223 3.04 4.63 -17.90
N ASP A 224 3.30 3.70 -16.98
CA ASP A 224 3.69 4.03 -15.60
C ASP A 224 5.10 4.64 -15.55
N GLU A 225 6.02 4.19 -16.41
CA GLU A 225 7.31 4.84 -16.60
C GLU A 225 7.14 6.29 -17.06
N HIS A 226 6.38 6.53 -18.13
CA HIS A 226 6.18 7.87 -18.67
C HIS A 226 5.56 8.79 -17.62
N TRP A 227 4.56 8.30 -16.89
CA TRP A 227 3.94 9.02 -15.79
C TRP A 227 4.96 9.35 -14.69
N THR A 228 5.76 8.37 -14.27
CA THR A 228 6.76 8.55 -13.20
C THR A 228 7.83 9.55 -13.63
N GLN A 229 8.35 9.45 -14.86
CA GLN A 229 9.31 10.41 -15.40
C GLN A 229 8.73 11.84 -15.45
N ALA A 230 7.48 11.99 -15.89
CA ALA A 230 6.80 13.28 -15.90
C ALA A 230 6.58 13.85 -14.48
N ALA A 231 6.18 13.00 -13.53
CA ALA A 231 6.02 13.38 -12.13
C ALA A 231 7.35 13.84 -11.51
N PHE A 232 8.42 13.08 -11.72
CA PHE A 232 9.77 13.47 -11.28
C PHE A 232 10.22 14.78 -11.91
N LYS A 233 10.02 14.96 -13.22
CA LYS A 233 10.35 16.20 -13.92
C LYS A 233 9.58 17.41 -13.35
N ARG A 234 8.31 17.23 -12.98
CA ARG A 234 7.49 18.28 -12.37
C ARG A 234 8.00 18.69 -10.99
N ILE A 235 8.42 17.72 -10.17
CA ILE A 235 8.84 17.96 -8.78
C ILE A 235 10.28 18.49 -8.74
N PHE A 236 11.16 17.94 -9.57
CA PHE A 236 12.60 18.14 -9.49
C PHE A 236 13.21 18.96 -10.65
N GLY A 237 12.38 19.34 -11.64
CA GLY A 237 12.82 20.06 -12.82
C GLY A 237 13.70 19.22 -13.76
N ASP A 238 14.41 19.89 -14.66
CA ASP A 238 15.26 19.24 -15.68
C ASP A 238 16.55 18.60 -15.11
N LYS A 239 16.86 18.82 -13.82
CA LYS A 239 17.98 18.14 -13.16
C LYS A 239 17.78 16.62 -13.08
N GLY A 240 16.54 16.14 -13.22
CA GLY A 240 16.18 14.73 -13.14
C GLY A 240 16.51 14.09 -11.78
N GLY A 241 16.05 12.86 -11.56
CA GLY A 241 16.41 12.13 -10.34
C GLY A 241 17.93 11.89 -10.23
N ALA A 242 18.58 11.52 -11.34
CA ALA A 242 20.01 11.20 -11.38
C ALA A 242 20.92 12.38 -11.00
N GLY A 243 20.59 13.60 -11.43
CA GLY A 243 21.36 14.80 -11.08
C GLY A 243 21.29 15.14 -9.60
N LEU A 244 20.12 14.92 -8.97
CA LEU A 244 19.93 15.10 -7.53
C LEU A 244 20.67 14.03 -6.70
N TRP A 245 20.62 12.77 -7.13
CA TRP A 245 21.37 11.69 -6.47
C TRP A 245 22.89 11.87 -6.61
N ALA A 246 23.36 12.38 -7.76
CA ALA A 246 24.76 12.70 -7.99
C ALA A 246 25.21 13.90 -7.15
N GLU A 247 24.42 14.98 -7.06
CA GLU A 247 24.69 16.11 -6.14
C GLU A 247 24.68 15.67 -4.67
N ALA A 248 23.75 14.80 -4.27
CA ALA A 248 23.67 14.24 -2.92
C ALA A 248 24.88 13.34 -2.57
N ARG A 249 25.40 12.57 -3.54
CA ARG A 249 26.66 11.82 -3.39
C ARG A 249 27.87 12.75 -3.35
N ALA A 250 27.90 13.79 -4.18
CA ALA A 250 29.01 14.75 -4.29
C ALA A 250 29.15 15.66 -3.05
N ARG A 251 28.06 15.93 -2.32
CA ARG A 251 28.06 16.75 -1.09
C ARG A 251 28.57 16.04 0.17
N GLY A 252 29.11 14.82 0.05
CA GLY A 252 29.88 14.15 1.10
C GLY A 252 29.05 13.34 2.09
N GLY A 253 29.50 12.11 2.36
CA GLY A 253 28.90 11.14 3.28
C GLY A 253 28.96 11.53 4.77
N GLY A 254 28.33 12.63 5.16
CA GLY A 254 28.21 13.07 6.55
C GLY A 254 26.81 12.84 7.14
N GLY A 255 26.70 11.95 8.13
CA GLY A 255 25.61 11.94 9.12
C GLY A 255 24.21 11.51 8.64
N ARG A 256 23.75 10.34 9.10
CA ARG A 256 22.40 9.79 8.84
C ARG A 256 21.25 10.71 9.30
N GLY A 257 21.45 11.56 10.31
CA GLY A 257 20.40 12.42 10.90
C GLY A 257 20.19 13.83 10.30
N LYS A 258 20.98 14.26 9.31
CA LYS A 258 20.71 15.51 8.55
C LYS A 258 19.91 15.21 7.26
N ARG A 259 20.17 14.04 6.68
CA ARG A 259 19.52 13.50 5.47
C ARG A 259 18.00 13.36 5.58
N ASP A 260 17.50 12.84 6.71
CA ASP A 260 16.05 12.66 6.91
C ASP A 260 15.31 14.00 7.10
N ARG A 261 15.99 15.06 7.55
CA ARG A 261 15.38 16.39 7.75
C ARG A 261 15.16 17.13 6.43
N ASP A 262 16.13 17.04 5.52
CA ASP A 262 16.08 17.73 4.24
C ASP A 262 15.07 17.07 3.27
N LEU A 263 14.93 15.74 3.32
CA LEU A 263 13.89 15.03 2.57
C LEU A 263 12.49 15.35 3.11
N ARG A 264 12.30 15.34 4.43
CA ARG A 264 11.01 15.66 5.06
C ARG A 264 10.55 17.09 4.77
N THR A 265 11.47 18.05 4.80
CA THR A 265 11.15 19.44 4.44
C THR A 265 10.83 19.62 2.97
N SER A 266 11.45 18.84 2.08
CA SER A 266 11.10 18.84 0.65
C SER A 266 9.72 18.19 0.39
N GLU A 267 9.38 17.11 1.10
CA GLU A 267 8.06 16.45 1.06
C GLU A 267 6.96 17.36 1.65
N GLU A 268 7.20 17.98 2.82
CA GLU A 268 6.28 18.93 3.45
C GLU A 268 6.06 20.18 2.59
N SER A 269 7.10 20.65 1.89
CA SER A 269 7.00 21.78 0.95
C SER A 269 6.20 21.38 -0.31
N ALA A 270 6.42 20.19 -0.85
CA ALA A 270 5.65 19.66 -1.99
C ALA A 270 4.17 19.43 -1.63
N LEU A 271 3.87 19.02 -0.39
CA LEU A 271 2.52 18.87 0.14
C LEU A 271 1.82 20.23 0.35
N ARG A 272 2.55 21.28 0.77
CA ARG A 272 2.01 22.64 0.95
C ARG A 272 1.56 23.32 -0.34
N VAL A 273 2.21 23.02 -1.48
CA VAL A 273 1.88 23.62 -2.78
C VAL A 273 0.52 23.12 -3.33
N LYS A 274 -0.08 22.06 -2.76
CA LYS A 274 -1.42 21.56 -3.15
C LYS A 274 -2.59 22.15 -2.34
N GLY A 275 -2.36 23.10 -1.43
CA GLY A 275 -3.40 23.71 -0.59
C GLY A 275 -4.23 24.84 -1.21
N THR A 276 -4.01 25.22 -2.48
CA THR A 276 -4.79 26.26 -3.15
C THR A 276 -5.73 25.65 -4.18
N VAL A 277 -7.01 25.56 -3.80
CA VAL A 277 -8.12 25.25 -4.72
C VAL A 277 -8.33 26.48 -5.62
N PRO A 278 -8.27 26.37 -6.96
CA PRO A 278 -8.69 27.45 -7.84
C PRO A 278 -10.23 27.56 -7.77
N GLY A 279 -10.72 28.75 -7.46
CA GLY A 279 -12.14 29.05 -7.28
C GLY A 279 -13.01 28.66 -8.48
N ALA A 280 -14.20 28.16 -8.19
CA ALA A 280 -15.26 27.93 -9.15
C ALA A 280 -15.68 29.27 -9.79
N GLY A 281 -15.35 29.44 -11.07
CA GLY A 281 -15.95 30.48 -11.90
C GLY A 281 -17.32 30.01 -12.36
N SER A 282 -18.38 30.69 -11.90
CA SER A 282 -19.70 30.56 -12.50
C SER A 282 -19.68 31.15 -13.90
N THR A 283 -20.34 30.48 -14.84
CA THR A 283 -20.79 31.10 -16.08
C THR A 283 -22.29 30.86 -16.19
N ALA A 284 -22.99 31.98 -16.39
CA ALA A 284 -24.38 32.07 -16.78
C ALA A 284 -24.56 31.60 -18.23
#